data_AF-A0A7V9KDE9-F1
#
_entry.id   AF-A0A7V9KDE9-F1
#
_cell.length_a   1.000
_cell.length_b   1.000
_cell.length_c   1.000
_cell.angle_alpha   90.00
_cell.angle_beta   90.00
_cell.angle_gamma   90.00
#
_symmetry.space_group_name_H-M   'P 1'
#
loop_
_entity.id
_entity.type
_entity.pdbx_description
1 polymer ?
#
loop_
_entity_poly.entity_id
_entity_poly.type
_entity_poly.pdbx_seq_one_letter_code
_entity_poly.pdbx_strand_id
1 'polypeptide(L)'
;MVLLAFLGGNRFNAARGSSLDAPVNALPQAGLDDRGTATPGAPGEAAIRGPDISRLSPQERADRLFNRVMTLNSQGKTDSVQFFAPMAIEAYRLLSPLDADQRYDMGQIAEVAGALPLASAQADTILQKNPTHLLGLILSARLAALKNDTAARRSYEARLLAAFTSESAKRLPEYLRHDNDITSAIAIARRTAGRTE
;
A
#
# COMPACT_ATOMS: atom_id res chain seq x y z
N MET A 1 2.89 41.75 -22.02
CA MET A 1 2.36 43.00 -21.42
C MET A 1 1.04 42.62 -20.77
N VAL A 2 0.95 42.30 -19.48
CA VAL A 2 1.06 43.23 -18.35
C VAL A 2 1.61 42.52 -17.10
N LEU A 3 2.47 43.26 -16.41
CA LEU A 3 3.08 43.05 -15.10
C LEU A 3 2.11 43.51 -13.99
N LEU A 4 2.06 42.82 -12.86
CA LEU A 4 1.76 43.43 -11.56
C LEU A 4 2.29 42.58 -10.40
N ALA A 5 3.37 43.08 -9.81
CA ALA A 5 3.89 42.69 -8.51
C ALA A 5 3.29 43.60 -7.42
N PHE A 6 3.04 43.07 -6.24
CA PHE A 6 2.92 43.87 -5.02
C PHE A 6 3.72 43.24 -3.87
N LEU A 7 4.62 44.06 -3.34
CA LEU A 7 5.38 43.94 -2.10
C LEU A 7 4.46 44.05 -0.89
N GLY A 8 4.86 43.40 0.22
CA GLY A 8 4.31 43.68 1.54
C GLY A 8 4.97 42.83 2.63
N GLY A 9 6.20 43.19 3.01
CA GLY A 9 6.82 42.65 4.21
C GLY A 9 6.27 43.35 5.45
N ASN A 10 6.19 42.63 6.57
CA ASN A 10 6.28 43.25 7.88
C ASN A 10 7.04 42.33 8.83
N ARG A 11 8.04 42.91 9.51
CA ARG A 11 8.95 42.21 10.41
C ARG A 11 8.64 42.53 11.88
N PHE A 12 9.01 41.55 12.71
CA PHE A 12 9.36 41.60 14.14
C PHE A 12 8.27 41.88 15.18
N ASN A 13 8.07 40.90 16.06
CA ASN A 13 8.43 41.12 17.46
C ASN A 13 8.99 39.84 18.10
N ALA A 14 10.12 39.99 18.78
CA ALA A 14 10.85 38.93 19.46
C ALA A 14 10.45 38.90 20.93
N ALA A 15 10.26 37.70 21.48
CA ALA A 15 10.39 37.47 22.91
C ALA A 15 11.59 36.53 23.13
N ARG A 16 12.60 37.04 23.86
CA ARG A 16 13.75 36.29 24.38
C ARG A 16 13.41 35.74 25.76
N GLY A 17 14.05 34.61 26.09
CA GLY A 17 14.20 34.06 27.44
C GLY A 17 13.56 32.67 27.54
N SER A 18 14.23 31.58 27.91
CA SER A 18 15.49 31.46 28.63
C SER A 18 16.10 30.08 28.35
N SER A 19 17.41 30.03 28.11
CA SER A 19 18.22 28.82 28.09
C SER A 19 18.41 28.30 29.51
N LEU A 20 17.99 27.07 29.79
CA LEU A 20 18.51 26.25 30.87
C LEU A 20 18.66 24.82 30.35
N ASP A 21 19.90 24.36 30.31
CA ASP A 21 20.31 22.99 30.02
C ASP A 21 19.58 22.00 30.92
N ALA A 22 18.91 21.02 30.30
CA ALA A 22 18.47 19.81 30.98
C ALA A 22 18.85 18.60 30.11
N PRO A 23 19.53 17.57 30.66
CA PRO A 23 19.95 16.42 29.88
C PRO A 23 18.77 15.55 29.41
N VAL A 24 18.91 15.04 28.18
CA VAL A 24 17.94 14.30 27.34
C VAL A 24 17.60 12.89 27.86
N ASN A 25 17.73 12.60 29.17
CA ASN A 25 17.48 11.24 29.69
C ASN A 25 16.92 11.20 31.12
N ALA A 26 15.81 11.90 31.35
CA ALA A 26 14.99 11.71 32.56
C ALA A 26 13.81 10.78 32.25
N LEU A 27 13.87 9.55 32.75
CA LEU A 27 12.71 8.67 32.84
C LEU A 27 11.70 9.30 33.82
N PRO A 28 10.39 9.39 33.50
CA PRO A 28 9.41 9.83 34.47
C PRO A 28 9.24 8.74 35.54
N GLN A 29 9.85 8.97 36.69
CA GLN A 29 9.64 8.17 37.89
C GLN A 29 8.33 8.64 38.52
N ALA A 30 7.25 7.89 38.28
CA ALA A 30 5.97 8.14 38.89
C ALA A 30 6.09 7.91 40.41
N GLY A 31 5.97 9.00 41.18
CA GLY A 31 5.83 8.95 42.62
C GLY A 31 4.56 8.20 42.99
N LEU A 32 4.74 7.16 43.80
CA LEU A 32 3.70 6.68 44.71
C LEU A 32 3.39 7.84 45.65
N ASP A 33 2.13 8.28 45.66
CA ASP A 33 1.39 8.93 46.77
C ASP A 33 0.38 9.96 46.24
N ASP A 34 -0.70 9.49 45.63
CA ASP A 34 -1.99 10.19 45.70
C ASP A 34 -3.14 9.18 45.61
N ARG A 35 -3.59 8.68 46.77
CA ARG A 35 -4.88 8.00 46.89
C ARG A 35 -5.96 9.09 46.98
N GLY A 36 -6.56 9.42 45.85
CA GLY A 36 -7.65 10.40 45.79
C GLY A 36 -8.64 10.10 44.66
N THR A 37 -9.74 9.43 45.02
CA THR A 37 -11.06 9.45 44.35
C THR A 37 -11.13 9.14 42.85
N ALA A 38 -11.54 7.91 42.54
CA ALA A 38 -12.06 7.51 41.24
C ALA A 38 -13.22 8.42 40.81
N THR A 39 -13.02 9.16 39.72
CA THR A 39 -14.10 9.83 38.98
C THR A 39 -14.50 8.91 37.82
N PRO A 40 -15.72 8.36 37.77
CA PRO A 40 -16.18 7.58 36.63
C PRO A 40 -16.68 8.52 35.54
N GLY A 41 -16.09 8.46 34.34
CA GLY A 41 -16.69 9.04 33.14
C GLY A 41 -15.78 9.90 32.30
N ALA A 42 -14.82 9.27 31.63
CA ALA A 42 -14.40 9.70 30.30
C ALA A 42 -14.52 8.47 29.39
N PRO A 43 -15.31 8.49 28.31
CA PRO A 43 -15.22 7.46 27.29
C PRO A 43 -13.88 7.67 26.58
N GLY A 44 -12.84 7.03 27.12
CA GLY A 44 -11.58 6.90 26.45
C GLY A 44 -11.84 6.32 25.07
N GLU A 45 -11.20 6.89 24.05
CA GLU A 45 -11.06 6.29 22.74
C GLU A 45 -10.85 4.81 22.94
N ALA A 46 -11.83 4.00 22.53
CA ALA A 46 -11.71 2.56 22.54
C ALA A 46 -10.50 2.27 21.67
N ALA A 47 -9.35 2.04 22.31
CA ALA A 47 -8.16 1.55 21.65
C ALA A 47 -8.64 0.32 20.90
N ILE A 48 -8.78 0.44 19.58
CA ILE A 48 -9.24 -0.62 18.71
C ILE A 48 -8.17 -1.69 18.86
N ARG A 49 -8.38 -2.63 19.79
CA ARG A 49 -7.49 -3.78 19.95
C ARG A 49 -7.61 -4.53 18.64
N GLY A 50 -6.58 -4.38 17.81
CA GLY A 50 -6.43 -5.21 16.62
C GLY A 50 -6.56 -6.67 17.02
N PRO A 51 -7.25 -7.50 16.24
CA PRO A 51 -7.41 -8.90 16.60
C PRO A 51 -6.03 -9.56 16.73
N ASP A 52 -5.83 -10.37 17.77
CA ASP A 52 -4.54 -11.00 18.09
C ASP A 52 -4.05 -11.85 16.91
N ILE A 53 -2.91 -11.47 16.34
CA ILE A 53 -2.25 -12.13 15.20
C ILE A 53 -1.06 -12.99 15.65
N SER A 54 -0.71 -13.02 16.94
CA SER A 54 0.47 -13.73 17.44
C SER A 54 0.37 -15.25 17.29
N ARG A 55 -0.85 -15.78 17.21
CA ARG A 55 -1.15 -17.22 17.10
C ARG A 55 -1.37 -17.71 15.66
N LEU A 56 -1.30 -16.82 14.68
CA LEU A 56 -1.44 -17.17 13.26
C LEU A 56 -0.12 -17.66 12.68
N SER A 57 -0.20 -18.58 11.72
CA SER A 57 0.95 -18.92 10.87
C SER A 57 1.48 -17.65 10.16
N PRO A 58 2.75 -17.65 9.71
CA PRO A 58 3.29 -16.53 8.95
C PRO A 58 2.42 -16.14 7.74
N GLN A 59 1.92 -17.12 6.98
CA GLN A 59 1.07 -16.88 5.81
C GLN A 59 -0.26 -16.24 6.21
N GLU A 60 -0.99 -16.82 7.16
CA GLU A 60 -2.30 -16.30 7.59
C GLU A 60 -2.20 -14.87 8.15
N ARG A 61 -1.06 -14.54 8.75
CA ARG A 61 -0.76 -13.19 9.23
C ARG A 61 -0.59 -12.21 8.07
N ALA A 62 0.17 -12.59 7.05
CA ALA A 62 0.35 -11.79 5.84
C ALA A 62 -1.00 -11.58 5.13
N ASP A 63 -1.78 -12.65 4.94
CA ASP A 63 -3.10 -12.60 4.29
C ASP A 63 -4.09 -11.72 5.06
N ARG A 64 -4.10 -11.80 6.39
CA ARG A 64 -4.96 -10.93 7.21
C ARG A 64 -4.57 -9.46 7.07
N LEU A 65 -3.27 -9.16 7.05
CA LEU A 65 -2.77 -7.81 6.86
C LEU A 65 -3.08 -7.30 5.44
N PHE A 66 -2.91 -8.14 4.41
CA PHE A 66 -3.31 -7.85 3.04
C PHE A 66 -4.80 -7.47 2.97
N ASN A 67 -5.67 -8.33 3.47
CA ASN A 67 -7.11 -8.11 3.48
C ASN A 67 -7.48 -6.81 4.21
N ARG A 68 -6.79 -6.50 5.31
CA ARG A 68 -6.98 -5.25 6.05
C ARG A 68 -6.61 -4.03 5.22
N VAL A 69 -5.44 -4.03 4.58
CA VAL A 69 -4.99 -2.92 3.73
C VAL A 69 -5.94 -2.73 2.55
N MET A 70 -6.29 -3.80 1.84
CA MET A 70 -7.18 -3.71 0.68
C MET A 70 -8.59 -3.22 1.05
N THR A 71 -9.12 -3.67 2.20
CA THR A 71 -10.42 -3.20 2.72
C THR A 71 -10.36 -1.71 3.10
N LEU A 72 -9.27 -1.24 3.71
CA LEU A 72 -9.13 0.18 4.05
C LEU A 72 -8.97 1.05 2.81
N ASN A 73 -8.23 0.57 1.82
CA ASN A 73 -8.07 1.23 0.53
C ASN A 73 -9.41 1.39 -0.19
N SER A 74 -10.23 0.33 -0.25
CA SER A 74 -11.56 0.41 -0.88
C SER A 74 -12.52 1.36 -0.15
N GLN A 75 -12.30 1.59 1.15
CA GLN A 75 -13.04 2.57 1.96
C GLN A 75 -12.49 4.00 1.86
N GLY A 76 -11.43 4.24 1.08
CA GLY A 76 -10.78 5.55 0.96
C GLY A 76 -10.03 6.00 2.21
N LYS A 77 -9.72 5.08 3.13
CA LYS A 77 -9.05 5.38 4.41
C LYS A 77 -7.52 5.40 4.26
N THR A 78 -7.02 6.38 3.51
CA THR A 78 -5.61 6.50 3.13
C THR A 78 -4.67 6.51 4.32
N ASP A 79 -4.95 7.26 5.39
CA ASP A 79 -4.09 7.29 6.59
C ASP A 79 -3.98 5.90 7.24
N SER A 80 -5.07 5.13 7.25
CA SER A 80 -5.05 3.75 7.74
C SER A 80 -4.27 2.82 6.80
N VAL A 81 -4.36 3.01 5.48
CA VAL A 81 -3.53 2.26 4.51
C VAL A 81 -2.05 2.51 4.81
N GLN A 82 -1.65 3.77 4.98
CA GLN A 82 -0.26 4.14 5.28
C GLN A 82 0.23 3.56 6.61
N PHE A 83 -0.65 3.46 7.60
CA PHE A 83 -0.33 2.81 8.87
C PHE A 83 -0.12 1.30 8.75
N PHE A 84 -1.00 0.59 8.03
CA PHE A 84 -0.98 -0.88 7.99
C PHE A 84 -0.08 -1.49 6.90
N ALA A 85 0.15 -0.77 5.80
CA ALA A 85 0.92 -1.30 4.66
C ALA A 85 2.36 -1.70 5.01
N PRO A 86 3.14 -0.95 5.81
CA PRO A 86 4.49 -1.38 6.20
C PRO A 86 4.51 -2.71 6.96
N MET A 87 3.52 -2.93 7.85
CA MET A 87 3.39 -4.19 8.58
C MET A 87 3.05 -5.35 7.64
N ALA A 88 2.16 -5.13 6.67
CA ALA A 88 1.82 -6.14 5.67
C ALA A 88 3.02 -6.50 4.79
N ILE A 89 3.73 -5.48 4.28
CA ILE A 89 4.97 -5.63 3.51
C ILE A 89 6.00 -6.47 4.26
N GLU A 90 6.20 -6.19 5.55
CA GLU A 90 7.16 -6.93 6.37
C GLU A 90 6.70 -8.38 6.60
N ALA A 91 5.41 -8.61 6.84
CA ALA A 91 4.87 -9.96 6.95
C ALA A 91 5.13 -10.80 5.69
N TYR A 92 4.96 -10.22 4.49
CA TYR A 92 5.33 -10.91 3.25
C TYR A 92 6.84 -11.15 3.16
N ARG A 93 7.71 -10.19 3.48
CA ARG A 93 9.17 -10.42 3.42
C ARG A 93 9.63 -11.63 4.24
N LEU A 94 9.00 -11.88 5.38
CA LEU A 94 9.29 -13.03 6.25
C LEU A 94 8.88 -14.39 5.67
N LEU A 95 8.06 -14.43 4.61
CA LEU A 95 7.68 -15.66 3.89
C LEU A 95 8.73 -16.13 2.88
N SER A 96 9.80 -15.36 2.68
CA SER A 96 10.77 -15.58 1.59
C SER A 96 11.29 -17.03 1.50
N PRO A 97 11.44 -17.58 0.29
CA PRO A 97 11.22 -16.94 -1.01
C PRO A 97 9.72 -16.85 -1.38
N LEU A 98 9.34 -15.73 -2.03
CA LEU A 98 7.96 -15.51 -2.48
C LEU A 98 7.65 -16.17 -3.82
N ASP A 99 6.49 -16.81 -3.92
CA ASP A 99 5.88 -17.25 -5.17
C ASP A 99 5.20 -16.09 -5.94
N ALA A 100 4.56 -16.38 -7.07
CA ALA A 100 3.94 -15.35 -7.90
C ALA A 100 2.69 -14.73 -7.26
N ASP A 101 1.97 -15.49 -6.45
CA ASP A 101 0.79 -15.04 -5.72
C ASP A 101 1.17 -14.02 -4.66
N GLN A 102 2.10 -14.40 -3.79
CA GLN A 102 2.58 -13.58 -2.69
C GLN A 102 3.27 -12.30 -3.20
N ARG A 103 3.95 -12.38 -4.35
CA ARG A 103 4.52 -11.19 -5.02
C ARG A 103 3.44 -10.27 -5.54
N TYR A 104 2.39 -10.80 -6.13
CA TYR A 104 1.27 -9.99 -6.61
C TYR A 104 0.58 -9.28 -5.44
N ASP A 105 0.30 -9.98 -4.35
CA ASP A 105 -0.30 -9.39 -3.14
C ASP A 105 0.57 -8.30 -2.51
N MET A 106 1.86 -8.57 -2.32
CA MET A 106 2.83 -7.58 -1.84
C MET A 106 2.92 -6.38 -2.79
N GLY A 107 2.84 -6.62 -4.11
CA GLY A 107 2.80 -5.60 -5.14
C GLY A 107 1.57 -4.70 -5.02
N GLN A 108 0.38 -5.27 -4.80
CA GLN A 108 -0.85 -4.53 -4.59
C GLN A 108 -0.82 -3.70 -3.29
N ILE A 109 -0.28 -4.24 -2.19
CA ILE A 109 -0.06 -3.47 -0.96
C ILE A 109 0.86 -2.27 -1.24
N ALA A 110 1.97 -2.50 -1.93
CA ALA A 110 2.91 -1.45 -2.28
C ALA A 110 2.31 -0.40 -3.21
N GLU A 111 1.46 -0.82 -4.16
CA GLU A 111 0.72 0.07 -5.06
C GLU A 111 -0.17 1.04 -4.27
N VAL A 112 -1.06 0.51 -3.42
CA VAL A 112 -2.01 1.35 -2.66
C VAL A 112 -1.33 2.20 -1.59
N ALA A 113 -0.16 1.77 -1.11
CA ALA A 113 0.66 2.55 -0.20
C ALA A 113 1.49 3.65 -0.89
N GLY A 114 1.51 3.68 -2.23
CA GLY A 114 2.37 4.61 -2.98
C GLY A 114 3.85 4.21 -3.01
N ALA A 115 4.20 3.02 -2.53
CA ALA A 115 5.55 2.44 -2.62
C ALA A 115 5.81 1.85 -4.02
N LEU A 116 5.62 2.67 -5.06
CA LEU A 116 5.62 2.23 -6.46
C LEU A 116 6.89 1.50 -6.91
N PRO A 117 8.12 1.88 -6.47
CA PRO A 117 9.32 1.10 -6.82
C PRO A 117 9.27 -0.35 -6.32
N LEU A 118 8.71 -0.57 -5.12
CA LEU A 118 8.54 -1.91 -4.56
C LEU A 118 7.50 -2.71 -5.34
N ALA A 119 6.37 -2.08 -5.70
CA ALA A 119 5.35 -2.70 -6.53
C ALA A 119 5.91 -3.11 -7.91
N SER A 120 6.66 -2.22 -8.56
CA SER A 120 7.34 -2.50 -9.83
C SER A 120 8.29 -3.70 -9.69
N ALA A 121 9.12 -3.74 -8.64
CA ALA A 121 10.05 -4.86 -8.43
C ALA A 121 9.34 -6.23 -8.29
N GLN A 122 8.14 -6.26 -7.69
CA GLN A 122 7.37 -7.51 -7.62
C GLN A 122 6.84 -7.93 -8.99
N ALA A 123 6.28 -6.99 -9.77
CA ALA A 123 5.83 -7.26 -11.13
C ALA A 123 6.98 -7.74 -12.03
N ASP A 124 8.14 -7.07 -11.95
CA ASP A 124 9.34 -7.40 -12.71
C ASP A 124 9.83 -8.81 -12.37
N THR A 125 9.85 -9.18 -11.09
CA THR A 125 10.26 -10.54 -10.67
C THR A 125 9.31 -11.61 -11.19
N ILE A 126 8.00 -11.37 -11.17
CA ILE A 126 7.00 -12.28 -11.75
C ILE A 126 7.27 -12.44 -13.26
N LEU A 127 7.46 -11.33 -13.98
CA LEU A 127 7.66 -11.34 -15.44
C LEU A 127 9.03 -11.85 -15.87
N GLN A 128 10.06 -11.72 -15.04
CA GLN A 128 11.36 -12.32 -15.28
C GLN A 128 11.27 -13.85 -15.25
N LYS A 129 10.47 -14.40 -14.32
CA LYS A 129 10.25 -15.85 -14.21
C LYS A 129 9.31 -16.38 -15.30
N ASN A 130 8.24 -15.64 -15.59
CA ASN A 130 7.31 -15.97 -16.66
C ASN A 130 6.86 -14.68 -17.39
N PRO A 131 7.39 -14.38 -18.58
CA PRO A 131 7.09 -13.15 -19.33
C PRO A 131 5.63 -12.97 -19.74
N THR A 132 4.82 -14.03 -19.71
CA THR A 132 3.40 -14.01 -20.04
C THR A 132 2.49 -14.11 -18.82
N HIS A 133 3.04 -14.14 -17.60
CA HIS A 133 2.26 -14.31 -16.38
C HIS A 133 1.21 -13.20 -16.19
N LEU A 134 -0.06 -13.58 -16.04
CA LEU A 134 -1.18 -12.64 -16.04
C LEU A 134 -1.06 -11.60 -14.94
N LEU A 135 -0.79 -12.04 -13.70
CA LEU A 135 -0.66 -11.14 -12.55
C LEU A 135 0.46 -10.10 -12.69
N GLY A 136 1.61 -10.49 -13.27
CA GLY A 136 2.72 -9.57 -13.53
C GLY A 136 2.38 -8.52 -14.58
N LEU A 137 1.68 -8.93 -15.66
CA LEU A 137 1.22 -8.02 -16.71
C LEU A 137 0.16 -7.04 -16.19
N ILE A 138 -0.78 -7.52 -15.36
CA ILE A 138 -1.82 -6.70 -14.73
C ILE A 138 -1.19 -5.63 -13.83
N LEU A 139 -0.31 -6.03 -12.91
CA LEU A 139 0.35 -5.09 -12.00
C LEU A 139 1.20 -4.06 -12.76
N SER A 140 1.93 -4.50 -13.80
CA SER A 140 2.73 -3.60 -14.64
C SER A 140 1.85 -2.57 -15.38
N ALA A 141 0.71 -3.00 -15.94
CA ALA A 141 -0.24 -2.10 -16.60
C ALA A 141 -0.83 -1.06 -15.63
N ARG A 142 -1.20 -1.47 -14.41
CA ARG A 142 -1.69 -0.56 -13.36
C ARG A 142 -0.64 0.47 -12.97
N LEU A 143 0.61 0.04 -12.73
CA LEU A 143 1.71 0.93 -12.39
C LEU A 143 2.07 1.91 -13.52
N ALA A 144 2.01 1.47 -14.78
CA ALA A 144 2.17 2.35 -15.93
C ALA A 144 1.03 3.39 -16.01
N ALA A 145 -0.21 2.98 -15.72
CA ALA A 145 -1.34 3.91 -15.65
C ALA A 145 -1.14 4.99 -14.57
N LEU A 146 -0.69 4.60 -13.38
CA LEU A 146 -0.39 5.53 -12.27
C LEU A 146 0.71 6.54 -12.63
N LYS A 147 1.69 6.12 -13.44
CA LYS A 147 2.77 6.99 -13.94
C LYS A 147 2.36 7.86 -15.12
N ASN A 148 1.10 7.77 -15.58
CA ASN A 148 0.62 8.35 -16.84
C ASN A 148 1.41 7.90 -18.08
N ASP A 149 2.09 6.75 -18.01
CA ASP A 149 2.81 6.15 -19.13
C ASP A 149 1.84 5.32 -19.97
N THR A 150 1.13 6.02 -20.86
CA THR A 150 0.11 5.41 -21.73
C THR A 150 0.70 4.42 -22.73
N ALA A 151 1.97 4.59 -23.13
CA ALA A 151 2.63 3.68 -24.06
C ALA A 151 2.95 2.35 -23.38
N ALA A 152 3.61 2.40 -22.22
CA ALA A 152 3.90 1.19 -21.44
C ALA A 152 2.61 0.47 -21.03
N ARG A 153 1.60 1.23 -20.55
CA ARG A 153 0.30 0.66 -20.20
C ARG A 153 -0.31 -0.15 -21.34
N ARG A 154 -0.41 0.44 -22.54
CA ARG A 154 -0.94 -0.25 -23.73
C ARG A 154 -0.12 -1.47 -24.10
N SER A 155 1.21 -1.40 -23.98
CA SER A 155 2.08 -2.55 -24.24
C SER A 155 1.79 -3.72 -23.31
N TYR A 156 1.67 -3.48 -22.00
CA TYR A 156 1.33 -4.52 -21.03
C TYR A 156 -0.09 -5.06 -21.20
N GLU A 157 -1.08 -4.18 -21.48
CA GLU A 157 -2.46 -4.59 -21.76
C GLU A 157 -2.55 -5.46 -23.04
N ALA A 158 -1.82 -5.12 -24.11
CA ALA A 158 -1.76 -5.93 -25.32
C ALA A 158 -1.14 -7.31 -25.06
N ARG A 159 -0.03 -7.37 -24.31
CA ARG A 159 0.58 -8.64 -23.88
C ARG A 159 -0.37 -9.47 -23.03
N LEU A 160 -1.13 -8.82 -22.14
CA LEU A 160 -2.12 -9.48 -21.29
C LEU A 160 -3.21 -10.15 -22.14
N LEU A 161 -3.76 -9.42 -23.12
CA LEU A 161 -4.77 -9.97 -24.03
C LEU A 161 -4.23 -11.15 -24.85
N ALA A 162 -2.99 -11.06 -25.34
CA ALA A 162 -2.35 -12.12 -26.10
C ALA A 162 -2.07 -13.39 -25.25
N ALA A 163 -1.71 -13.22 -23.98
CA ALA A 163 -1.40 -14.31 -23.07
C ALA A 163 -2.64 -14.95 -22.42
N PHE A 164 -3.77 -14.23 -22.38
CA PHE A 164 -4.93 -14.60 -21.57
C PHE A 164 -5.42 -16.04 -21.79
N THR A 165 -5.62 -16.46 -23.04
CA THR A 165 -6.17 -17.78 -23.35
C THR A 165 -5.23 -18.92 -22.92
N SER A 166 -3.94 -18.81 -23.25
CA SER A 166 -2.97 -19.86 -22.95
C SER A 166 -2.60 -19.94 -21.48
N GLU A 167 -2.51 -18.81 -20.79
CA GLU A 167 -2.23 -18.77 -19.35
C GLU A 167 -3.44 -19.22 -18.52
N SER A 168 -4.65 -18.78 -18.85
CA SER A 168 -5.85 -19.18 -18.10
C SER A 168 -6.12 -20.69 -18.19
N ALA A 169 -5.76 -21.31 -19.32
CA ALA A 169 -5.86 -22.76 -19.50
C ALA A 169 -4.99 -23.57 -18.52
N LYS A 170 -3.93 -22.96 -17.95
CA LYS A 170 -3.05 -23.61 -16.96
C LYS A 170 -3.71 -23.78 -15.60
N ARG A 171 -4.79 -23.04 -15.31
CA ARG A 171 -5.57 -23.10 -14.06
C ARG A 171 -4.69 -23.06 -12.80
N LEU A 172 -3.69 -22.18 -12.80
CA LEU A 172 -2.82 -21.99 -11.64
C LEU A 172 -3.65 -21.54 -10.43
N PRO A 173 -3.34 -22.01 -9.20
CA PRO A 173 -4.08 -21.62 -8.00
C PRO A 173 -4.21 -20.09 -7.83
N GLU A 174 -3.17 -19.35 -8.17
CA GLU A 174 -3.14 -17.89 -8.16
C GLU A 174 -4.03 -17.24 -9.21
N TYR A 175 -4.25 -17.86 -10.37
CA TYR A 175 -5.22 -17.36 -11.32
C TYR A 175 -6.65 -17.56 -10.81
N LEU A 176 -6.92 -18.66 -10.13
CA LEU A 176 -8.24 -18.91 -9.54
C LEU A 176 -8.53 -17.97 -8.37
N ARG A 177 -7.54 -17.70 -7.52
CA ARG A 177 -7.65 -16.75 -6.40
C ARG A 177 -7.93 -15.32 -6.87
N HIS A 178 -7.29 -14.92 -7.97
CA HIS A 178 -7.36 -13.56 -8.53
C HIS A 178 -8.24 -13.47 -9.77
N ASP A 179 -9.21 -14.38 -9.95
CA ASP A 179 -10.05 -14.44 -11.17
C ASP A 179 -10.82 -13.14 -11.42
N ASN A 180 -11.36 -12.52 -10.37
CA ASN A 180 -12.05 -11.24 -10.45
C ASN A 180 -11.14 -10.11 -10.95
N ASP A 181 -9.90 -10.11 -10.48
CA ASP A 181 -8.87 -9.13 -10.85
C ASP A 181 -8.46 -9.30 -12.31
N ILE A 182 -8.24 -10.55 -12.72
CA ILE A 182 -7.91 -10.91 -14.11
C ILE A 182 -9.05 -10.52 -15.04
N THR A 183 -10.28 -10.91 -14.72
CA THR A 183 -11.47 -10.59 -15.53
C THR A 183 -11.65 -9.08 -15.69
N SER A 184 -11.48 -8.32 -14.60
CA SER A 184 -11.57 -6.87 -14.61
C SER A 184 -10.47 -6.24 -15.48
N ALA A 185 -9.23 -6.72 -15.37
CA ALA A 185 -8.11 -6.23 -16.16
C ALA A 185 -8.30 -6.51 -17.66
N ILE A 186 -8.81 -7.69 -18.02
CA ILE A 186 -9.14 -8.03 -19.43
C ILE A 186 -10.22 -7.10 -19.99
N ALA A 187 -11.27 -6.82 -19.21
CA ALA A 187 -12.32 -5.89 -19.63
C ALA A 187 -11.78 -4.46 -19.82
N ILE A 188 -10.85 -4.01 -18.97
CA ILE A 188 -10.17 -2.72 -19.12
C ILE A 188 -9.29 -2.70 -20.37
N ALA A 189 -8.47 -3.73 -20.59
CA ALA A 189 -7.57 -3.83 -21.73
C ALA A 189 -8.35 -3.81 -23.06
N ARG A 190 -9.44 -4.58 -23.18
CA ARG A 190 -10.31 -4.58 -24.37
C ARG A 190 -10.92 -3.22 -24.66
N ARG A 191 -11.43 -2.53 -23.63
CA ARG A 191 -11.96 -1.16 -23.79
C ARG A 191 -10.89 -0.15 -24.20
N THR A 192 -9.67 -0.32 -23.72
CA THR A 192 -8.56 0.59 -24.06
C THR A 192 -8.12 0.39 -25.51
N ALA A 193 -8.05 -0.86 -25.99
CA ALA A 193 -7.74 -1.18 -27.38
C ALA A 193 -8.78 -0.62 -28.36
N GLY A 194 -10.08 -0.75 -28.08
CA GLY A 194 -11.15 -0.23 -28.94
C GLY A 194 -11.31 1.30 -28.93
N ARG A 195 -10.57 2.04 -28.10
CA ARG A 195 -10.53 3.52 -28.11
C ARG A 195 -9.38 4.08 -28.94
N THR A 196 -8.46 3.23 -29.38
CA THR A 196 -7.27 3.62 -30.14
C THR A 196 -7.38 3.30 -31.63
N GLU A 197 -8.47 2.64 -32.04
CA GLU A 197 -8.91 2.47 -33.43
C GLU A 197 -9.82 3.63 -33.84
#